data_AF-A0A8H2LEZ9-F1
#
_entry.id   AF-A0A8H2LEZ9-F1
#
_cell.length_a   1.000
_cell.length_b   1.000
_cell.length_c   1.000
_cell.angle_alpha   90.00
_cell.angle_beta   90.00
_cell.angle_gamma   90.00
#
_symmetry.space_group_name_H-M   'P 1'
#
loop_
_entity.id
_entity.type
_entity.pdbx_description
1 polymer ?
#
loop_
_entity_poly.entity_id
_entity_poly.type
_entity_poly.pdbx_seq_one_letter_code
_entity_poly.pdbx_strand_id
1 'polypeptide(L)'
;MRLSCIKYLHSNFAVLSLLLLFITEAFFKIVLFSTGETPGILQVTKGVLLLGVGLYLLIQQPKSLRLLGLLCLTFVLGQFALDSGAFKEAVIAFSKLVYPVILLLFFNSYTLSIKQREKLFVIFEYIMLCNALFVFSGLLFDIKIFNTYLGSRFGFNGLFVTSATSSYVYSLTLIYLIAKYKATVFKKIPNLIIIGSMFCLGTKVGYLFLGCFLGVYIWKYTRINNKIIAAGVIVLGALTAYVFFFKFGIFNEIRLKDGLVSSVMSYRNELLIERTIPYIQEHWTTFNYMFGGVSDLATKSQIEFIDIFYFFGSIGGLLYYYVFFKAFLVVKLEIYNAVLLSVLFIIVLLAGNFFSYPSIAIYLVVLREYLK
;
A
#
# COMPACT_ATOMS: atom_id res chain seq x y z
N MET A 1 9.64 -35.52 15.16
CA MET A 1 10.17 -34.16 14.86
C MET A 1 9.66 -33.58 13.52
N ARG A 2 9.63 -34.33 12.41
CA ARG A 2 9.07 -33.83 11.12
C ARG A 2 7.55 -33.51 11.15
N LEU A 3 6.73 -34.37 11.75
CA LEU A 3 5.27 -34.15 11.84
C LEU A 3 4.88 -32.99 12.77
N SER A 4 5.62 -32.76 13.85
CA SER A 4 5.37 -31.62 14.75
C SER A 4 5.74 -30.29 14.10
N CYS A 5 6.79 -30.26 13.27
CA CYS A 5 7.20 -29.05 12.54
C CYS A 5 6.16 -28.64 11.49
N ILE A 6 5.60 -29.60 10.74
CA ILE A 6 4.54 -29.34 9.75
C ILE A 6 3.24 -28.84 10.42
N LYS A 7 2.85 -29.44 11.55
CA LYS A 7 1.67 -28.99 12.31
C LYS A 7 1.88 -27.61 12.94
N TYR A 8 3.11 -27.28 13.35
CA TYR A 8 3.46 -25.96 13.90
C TYR A 8 3.49 -24.86 12.82
N LEU A 9 4.04 -25.15 11.63
CA LEU A 9 4.02 -24.22 10.49
C LEU A 9 2.58 -23.91 10.05
N HIS A 10 1.73 -24.95 9.98
CA HIS A 10 0.31 -24.76 9.70
C HIS A 10 -0.42 -24.02 10.82
N SER A 11 0.14 -23.97 12.04
CA SER A 11 -0.43 -23.26 13.18
C SER A 11 -0.03 -21.78 13.24
N ASN A 12 0.95 -21.29 12.47
CA ASN A 12 1.39 -19.88 12.57
C ASN A 12 1.69 -19.21 11.22
N PHE A 13 1.16 -19.73 10.12
CA PHE A 13 1.47 -19.26 8.76
C PHE A 13 1.36 -17.73 8.58
N ALA A 14 0.29 -17.10 9.08
CA ALA A 14 0.08 -15.65 8.96
C ALA A 14 1.17 -14.84 9.66
N VAL A 15 1.52 -15.25 10.89
CA VAL A 15 2.56 -14.61 11.70
C VAL A 15 3.93 -14.76 11.04
N LEU A 16 4.24 -15.96 10.55
CA LEU A 16 5.49 -16.24 9.86
C LEU A 16 5.60 -15.43 8.57
N SER A 17 4.51 -15.33 7.80
CA SER A 17 4.47 -14.52 6.57
C SER A 17 4.69 -13.04 6.85
N LEU A 18 4.06 -12.50 7.89
CA LEU A 18 4.24 -11.10 8.31
C LEU A 18 5.68 -10.82 8.73
N LEU A 19 6.26 -11.66 9.59
CA LEU A 19 7.66 -11.51 10.03
C LEU A 19 8.63 -11.66 8.86
N LEU A 20 8.43 -12.66 8.01
CA LEU A 20 9.28 -12.93 6.85
C LEU A 20 9.30 -11.74 5.87
N LEU A 21 8.12 -11.18 5.55
CA LEU A 21 8.03 -10.02 4.67
C LEU A 21 8.64 -8.76 5.29
N PHE A 22 8.45 -8.53 6.59
CA PHE A 22 9.08 -7.40 7.29
C PHE A 22 10.60 -7.52 7.36
N ILE A 23 11.13 -8.68 7.76
CA ILE A 23 12.57 -8.93 7.89
C ILE A 23 13.28 -8.86 6.55
N THR A 24 12.70 -9.45 5.50
CA THR A 24 13.31 -9.40 4.16
C THR A 24 13.27 -7.99 3.56
N GLU A 25 12.26 -7.18 3.89
CA GLU A 25 12.23 -5.77 3.53
C GLU A 25 13.29 -4.96 4.29
N ALA A 26 13.40 -5.16 5.61
CA ALA A 26 14.45 -4.54 6.43
C ALA A 26 15.85 -4.89 5.92
N PHE A 27 16.10 -6.17 5.64
CA PHE A 27 17.36 -6.65 5.08
C PHE A 27 17.64 -6.03 3.71
N PHE A 28 16.64 -5.98 2.82
CA PHE A 28 16.78 -5.32 1.52
C PHE A 28 17.21 -3.87 1.69
N LYS A 29 16.58 -3.13 2.61
CA LYS A 29 16.95 -1.74 2.88
C LYS A 29 18.39 -1.61 3.37
N ILE A 30 18.78 -2.47 4.31
CA ILE A 30 20.11 -2.43 4.91
C ILE A 30 21.20 -2.69 3.86
N VAL A 31 21.04 -3.73 3.04
CA VAL A 31 21.98 -4.04 1.97
C VAL A 31 22.01 -2.92 0.92
N LEU A 32 20.85 -2.47 0.44
CA LEU A 32 20.77 -1.40 -0.55
C LEU A 32 21.50 -0.14 -0.08
N PHE A 33 21.34 0.23 1.19
CA PHE A 33 22.01 1.39 1.75
C PHE A 33 23.52 1.17 1.95
N SER A 34 23.92 -0.04 2.36
CA SER A 34 25.31 -0.32 2.75
C SER A 34 26.22 -0.62 1.54
N THR A 35 25.69 -1.27 0.50
CA THR A 35 26.46 -1.73 -0.66
C THR A 35 26.02 -1.10 -1.98
N GLY A 36 24.83 -0.47 -2.02
CA GLY A 36 24.21 -0.01 -3.27
C GLY A 36 23.59 -1.15 -4.10
N GLU A 37 23.70 -2.40 -3.65
CA GLU A 37 23.19 -3.56 -4.38
C GLU A 37 21.71 -3.83 -4.06
N THR A 38 20.97 -4.38 -5.03
CA THR A 38 19.58 -4.80 -4.83
C THR A 38 19.53 -6.32 -4.57
N PRO A 39 19.48 -6.78 -3.30
CA PRO A 39 19.50 -8.22 -3.02
C PRO A 39 18.22 -8.89 -3.53
N GLY A 40 18.36 -10.04 -4.18
CA GLY A 40 17.24 -10.80 -4.75
C GLY A 40 16.31 -11.48 -3.73
N ILE A 41 16.70 -11.54 -2.46
CA ILE A 41 15.99 -12.30 -1.41
C ILE A 41 14.55 -11.81 -1.18
N LEU A 42 14.30 -10.51 -1.34
CA LEU A 42 12.97 -9.92 -1.19
C LEU A 42 12.02 -10.41 -2.29
N GLN A 43 12.50 -10.46 -3.54
CA GLN A 43 11.77 -10.94 -4.70
C GLN A 43 11.52 -12.44 -4.58
N VAL A 44 12.54 -13.22 -4.21
CA VAL A 44 12.41 -14.68 -4.00
C VAL A 44 11.38 -14.98 -2.93
N THR A 45 11.45 -14.30 -1.79
CA THR A 45 10.53 -14.50 -0.67
C THR A 45 9.08 -14.21 -1.08
N LYS A 46 8.84 -13.10 -1.78
CA LYS A 46 7.52 -12.75 -2.31
C LYS A 46 7.05 -13.77 -3.34
N GLY A 47 7.92 -14.21 -4.25
CA GLY A 47 7.60 -15.21 -5.26
C GLY A 47 7.23 -16.57 -4.66
N VAL A 48 8.02 -17.07 -3.71
CA VAL A 48 7.74 -18.33 -3.00
C VAL A 48 6.42 -18.26 -2.24
N LEU A 49 6.15 -17.15 -1.55
CA LEU A 49 4.89 -16.96 -0.83
C LEU A 49 3.69 -16.91 -1.80
N LEU A 50 3.83 -16.20 -2.93
CA LEU A 50 2.81 -16.13 -3.97
C LEU A 50 2.49 -17.51 -4.55
N LEU A 51 3.53 -18.28 -4.91
CA LEU A 51 3.39 -19.63 -5.46
C LEU A 51 2.77 -20.59 -4.45
N GLY A 52 3.26 -20.61 -3.21
CA GLY A 52 2.73 -21.50 -2.17
C GLY A 52 1.26 -21.22 -1.87
N VAL A 53 0.89 -19.95 -1.74
CA VAL A 53 -0.49 -19.51 -1.53
C VAL A 53 -1.37 -19.80 -2.75
N GLY A 54 -0.87 -19.54 -3.96
CA GLY A 54 -1.57 -19.81 -5.21
C GLY A 54 -1.85 -21.30 -5.42
N LEU A 55 -0.86 -22.17 -5.16
CA LEU A 55 -1.01 -23.63 -5.22
C LEU A 55 -2.02 -24.13 -4.19
N TYR A 56 -1.98 -23.60 -2.96
CA TYR A 56 -2.99 -23.92 -1.95
C TYR A 56 -4.41 -23.60 -2.45
N LEU A 57 -4.61 -22.40 -3.00
CA LEU A 57 -5.92 -21.98 -3.53
C LEU A 57 -6.35 -22.86 -4.72
N LEU A 58 -5.42 -23.25 -5.59
CA LEU A 58 -5.71 -24.11 -6.74
C LEU A 58 -6.20 -25.50 -6.30
N ILE A 59 -5.58 -26.07 -5.27
CA ILE A 59 -5.91 -27.40 -4.76
C ILE A 59 -7.19 -27.36 -3.90
N GLN A 60 -7.27 -26.41 -2.97
CA GLN A 60 -8.30 -26.41 -1.93
C GLN A 60 -9.55 -25.60 -2.32
N GLN A 61 -9.41 -24.54 -3.12
CA GLN A 61 -10.48 -23.62 -3.46
C GLN A 61 -10.42 -23.13 -4.92
N PRO A 62 -10.37 -24.02 -5.93
CA PRO A 62 -10.19 -23.64 -7.33
C PRO A 62 -11.30 -22.70 -7.84
N LYS A 63 -12.51 -22.80 -7.28
CA LYS A 63 -13.63 -21.91 -7.63
C LYS A 63 -13.33 -20.44 -7.29
N SER A 64 -12.59 -20.17 -6.22
CA SER A 64 -12.20 -18.81 -5.82
C SER A 64 -11.26 -18.15 -6.84
N LEU A 65 -10.53 -18.96 -7.61
CA LEU A 65 -9.59 -18.50 -8.63
C LEU A 65 -10.25 -18.21 -9.98
N ARG A 66 -11.55 -18.48 -10.18
CA ARG A 66 -12.21 -18.25 -11.48
C ARG A 66 -12.12 -16.80 -11.96
N LEU A 67 -12.44 -15.85 -11.08
CA LEU A 67 -12.37 -14.43 -11.42
C LEU A 67 -10.92 -13.95 -11.59
N LEU A 68 -9.99 -14.57 -10.85
CA LEU A 68 -8.57 -14.28 -11.04
C LEU A 68 -8.06 -14.84 -12.37
N GLY A 69 -8.49 -16.04 -12.77
CA GLY A 69 -8.18 -16.61 -14.07
C GLY A 69 -8.73 -15.75 -15.21
N LEU A 70 -9.92 -15.18 -15.06
CA LEU A 70 -10.46 -14.20 -16.01
C LEU A 70 -9.60 -12.93 -16.07
N LEU A 71 -9.14 -12.42 -14.92
CA LEU A 71 -8.22 -11.28 -14.88
C LEU A 71 -6.87 -11.62 -15.56
N CYS A 72 -6.29 -12.80 -15.29
CA CYS A 72 -5.10 -13.28 -15.98
C CYS A 72 -5.33 -13.35 -17.50
N LEU A 73 -6.50 -13.82 -17.93
CA LEU A 73 -6.87 -13.87 -19.34
C LEU A 73 -6.92 -12.46 -19.96
N THR A 74 -7.49 -11.47 -19.27
CA THR A 74 -7.48 -10.08 -19.79
C THR A 74 -6.06 -9.56 -20.01
N PHE A 75 -5.15 -9.79 -19.07
CA PHE A 75 -3.74 -9.42 -19.24
C PHE A 75 -3.09 -10.14 -20.42
N VAL A 76 -3.28 -11.45 -20.53
CA VAL A 76 -2.72 -12.26 -21.64
C VAL A 76 -3.23 -11.76 -23.00
N LEU A 77 -4.54 -11.53 -23.12
CA LEU A 77 -5.16 -10.99 -24.33
C LEU A 77 -4.59 -9.60 -24.67
N GLY A 78 -4.48 -8.71 -23.69
CA GLY A 78 -3.92 -7.37 -23.89
C GLY A 78 -2.47 -7.41 -24.38
N GLN A 79 -1.65 -8.30 -23.84
CA GLN A 79 -0.26 -8.46 -24.25
C GLN A 79 -0.12 -9.11 -25.64
N PHE A 80 -1.02 -10.04 -26.01
CA PHE A 80 -1.04 -10.64 -27.35
C PHE A 80 -1.39 -9.63 -28.45
N ALA A 81 -2.12 -8.57 -28.12
CA ALA A 81 -2.47 -7.52 -29.08
C ALA A 81 -1.40 -6.45 -29.26
N LEU A 82 -0.28 -6.51 -28.53
CA LEU A 82 0.88 -5.64 -28.75
C LEU A 82 1.85 -6.31 -29.74
N ASP A 83 2.43 -5.51 -30.63
CA ASP A 83 3.42 -6.00 -31.61
C ASP A 83 4.67 -6.61 -30.95
N SER A 84 5.06 -6.10 -29.78
CA SER A 84 6.22 -6.59 -29.02
C SER A 84 5.92 -7.83 -28.16
N GLY A 85 4.65 -8.21 -28.00
CA GLY A 85 4.22 -9.29 -27.11
C GLY A 85 4.51 -9.04 -25.61
N ALA A 86 4.35 -10.10 -24.81
CA ALA A 86 4.60 -10.07 -23.37
C ALA A 86 6.09 -10.19 -23.05
N PHE A 87 6.62 -9.21 -22.32
CA PHE A 87 8.01 -9.19 -21.85
C PHE A 87 8.10 -9.39 -20.33
N LYS A 88 9.29 -9.79 -19.86
CA LYS A 88 9.53 -10.27 -18.49
C LYS A 88 9.07 -9.27 -17.43
N GLU A 89 9.32 -7.98 -17.63
CA GLU A 89 9.02 -6.93 -16.67
C GLU A 89 7.51 -6.69 -16.57
N ALA A 90 6.75 -6.78 -17.67
CA ALA A 90 5.29 -6.75 -17.63
C ALA A 90 4.72 -7.90 -16.81
N VAL A 91 5.25 -9.12 -16.98
CA VAL A 91 4.80 -10.29 -16.19
C VAL A 91 5.13 -10.11 -14.70
N ILE A 92 6.30 -9.56 -14.36
CA ILE A 92 6.66 -9.24 -12.98
C ILE A 92 5.72 -8.17 -12.40
N ALA A 93 5.42 -7.11 -13.16
CA ALA A 93 4.52 -6.05 -12.72
C ALA A 93 3.08 -6.57 -12.55
N PHE A 94 2.57 -7.37 -13.48
CA PHE A 94 1.30 -8.07 -13.37
C PHE A 94 1.24 -8.95 -12.11
N SER A 95 2.30 -9.72 -11.85
CA SER A 95 2.39 -10.57 -10.65
C SER A 95 2.32 -9.74 -9.37
N LYS A 96 2.92 -8.55 -9.34
CA LYS A 96 2.82 -7.61 -8.21
C LYS A 96 1.39 -7.11 -8.01
N LEU A 97 0.70 -6.72 -9.09
CA LEU A 97 -0.69 -6.22 -9.03
C LEU A 97 -1.67 -7.29 -8.52
N VAL A 98 -1.47 -8.55 -8.92
CA VAL A 98 -2.30 -9.69 -8.51
C VAL A 98 -1.98 -10.18 -7.10
N TYR A 99 -0.76 -9.96 -6.62
CA TYR A 99 -0.30 -10.39 -5.28
C TYR A 99 -1.28 -10.06 -4.14
N PRO A 100 -1.74 -8.80 -3.94
CA PRO A 100 -2.67 -8.49 -2.86
C PRO A 100 -4.00 -9.25 -2.99
N VAL A 101 -4.48 -9.46 -4.21
CA VAL A 101 -5.73 -10.20 -4.46
C VAL A 101 -5.57 -11.67 -4.08
N ILE A 102 -4.50 -12.34 -4.53
CA ILE A 102 -4.22 -13.74 -4.17
C ILE A 102 -4.13 -13.91 -2.66
N LEU A 103 -3.42 -13.01 -1.97
CA LEU A 103 -3.25 -13.10 -0.53
C LEU A 103 -4.58 -12.92 0.21
N LEU A 104 -5.43 -11.97 -0.22
CA LEU A 104 -6.77 -11.78 0.35
C LEU A 104 -7.68 -13.00 0.13
N LEU A 105 -7.68 -13.58 -1.08
CA LEU A 105 -8.44 -14.79 -1.41
C LEU A 105 -7.99 -15.99 -0.56
N PHE A 106 -6.69 -16.12 -0.33
CA PHE A 106 -6.17 -17.14 0.57
C PHE A 106 -6.71 -17.00 1.98
N PHE A 107 -6.66 -15.81 2.57
CA PHE A 107 -7.22 -15.55 3.90
C PHE A 107 -8.76 -15.50 3.93
N ASN A 108 -9.45 -15.55 2.78
CA ASN A 108 -10.90 -15.86 2.74
C ASN A 108 -11.15 -17.36 2.95
N SER A 109 -10.23 -18.19 2.45
CA SER A 109 -10.33 -19.65 2.47
C SER A 109 -9.70 -20.26 3.72
N TYR A 110 -8.61 -19.66 4.19
CA TYR A 110 -7.83 -20.10 5.34
C TYR A 110 -8.24 -19.31 6.58
N THR A 111 -9.14 -19.87 7.38
CA THR A 111 -9.66 -19.24 8.61
C THR A 111 -8.66 -19.37 9.75
N LEU A 112 -8.28 -18.24 10.34
CA LEU A 112 -7.43 -18.21 11.52
C LEU A 112 -8.24 -18.52 12.78
N SER A 113 -7.73 -19.42 13.63
CA SER A 113 -8.23 -19.61 14.99
C SER A 113 -8.02 -18.34 15.84
N ILE A 114 -8.77 -18.22 16.94
CA ILE A 114 -8.69 -17.07 17.86
C ILE A 114 -7.26 -16.83 18.34
N LYS A 115 -6.58 -17.89 18.80
CA LYS A 115 -5.17 -17.81 19.26
C LYS A 115 -4.21 -17.32 18.16
N GLN A 116 -4.46 -17.74 16.91
CA GLN A 116 -3.65 -17.29 15.77
C GLN A 116 -3.87 -15.81 15.45
N ARG A 117 -5.13 -15.34 15.49
CA ARG A 117 -5.47 -13.93 15.29
C ARG A 117 -4.84 -13.04 16.36
N GLU A 118 -4.99 -13.42 17.63
CA GLU A 118 -4.39 -12.70 18.75
C GLU A 118 -2.87 -12.57 18.59
N LYS A 119 -2.20 -13.69 18.28
CA LYS A 119 -0.75 -13.68 18.05
C LYS A 119 -0.36 -12.82 16.85
N LEU A 120 -1.10 -12.88 15.74
CA LEU A 120 -0.88 -12.03 14.57
C LEU A 120 -0.94 -10.54 14.93
N PHE A 121 -1.96 -10.13 15.67
CA PHE A 121 -2.17 -8.74 16.06
C PHE A 121 -1.11 -8.23 17.03
N VAL A 122 -0.71 -9.06 18.00
CA VAL A 122 0.37 -8.71 18.93
C VAL A 122 1.69 -8.54 18.19
N ILE A 123 2.04 -9.47 17.31
CA ILE A 123 3.28 -9.38 16.51
C ILE A 123 3.25 -8.18 15.57
N PHE A 124 2.11 -7.89 14.94
CA PHE A 124 1.93 -6.69 14.13
C PHE A 124 2.18 -5.40 14.92
N GLU A 125 1.62 -5.28 16.13
CA GLU A 125 1.86 -4.12 16.99
C GLU A 125 3.34 -3.97 17.36
N TYR A 126 4.02 -5.07 17.69
CA TYR A 126 5.45 -5.04 17.96
C TYR A 126 6.29 -4.63 16.74
N ILE A 127 5.96 -5.12 15.54
CA ILE A 127 6.61 -4.70 14.30
C ILE A 127 6.45 -3.19 14.10
N MET A 128 5.23 -2.69 14.25
CA MET A 128 4.95 -1.26 14.06
C MET A 128 5.62 -0.38 15.11
N LEU A 129 5.62 -0.80 16.38
CA LEU A 129 6.32 -0.11 17.45
C LEU A 129 7.83 -0.10 17.20
N CYS A 130 8.42 -1.26 16.85
CA CYS A 130 9.84 -1.38 16.54
C CYS A 130 10.24 -0.47 15.38
N ASN A 131 9.46 -0.47 14.30
CA ASN A 131 9.72 0.42 13.16
C ASN A 131 9.57 1.90 13.54
N ALA A 132 8.60 2.26 14.38
CA ALA A 132 8.43 3.63 14.88
C ALA A 132 9.62 4.09 15.75
N LEU A 133 10.19 3.19 16.55
CA LEU A 133 11.42 3.47 17.29
C LEU A 133 12.59 3.74 16.33
N PHE A 134 12.75 2.95 15.25
CA PHE A 134 13.77 3.23 14.24
C PHE A 134 13.57 4.57 13.52
N VAL A 135 12.32 4.98 13.28
CA VAL A 135 12.01 6.32 12.74
C VAL A 135 12.53 7.41 13.67
N PHE A 136 12.26 7.30 14.98
CA PHE A 136 12.78 8.26 15.96
C PHE A 136 14.29 8.18 16.15
N SER A 137 14.89 6.99 16.14
CA SER A 137 16.35 6.85 16.18
C SER A 137 17.00 7.51 14.96
N GLY A 138 16.40 7.36 13.78
CA GLY A 138 16.83 8.07 12.57
C GLY A 138 16.80 9.58 12.77
N LEU A 139 15.69 10.11 13.30
CA LEU A 139 15.54 11.54 13.57
C LEU A 139 16.53 12.08 14.62
N LEU A 140 16.70 11.38 15.74
CA LEU A 140 17.50 11.84 16.89
C LEU A 140 19.01 11.74 16.64
N PHE A 141 19.45 10.72 15.91
CA PHE A 141 20.87 10.42 15.69
C PHE A 141 21.31 10.61 14.23
N ASP A 142 20.45 11.16 13.37
CA ASP A 142 20.68 11.35 11.92
C ASP A 142 21.16 10.07 11.21
N ILE A 143 20.54 8.92 11.55
CA ILE A 143 20.95 7.62 10.99
C ILE A 143 20.39 7.49 9.57
N LYS A 144 21.25 7.78 8.58
CA LYS A 144 20.91 7.83 7.15
C LYS A 144 20.17 6.59 6.60
N ILE A 145 20.44 5.40 7.14
CA ILE A 145 19.76 4.15 6.74
C ILE A 145 18.24 4.17 6.99
N PHE A 146 17.78 5.00 7.94
CA PHE A 146 16.37 5.15 8.27
C PHE A 146 15.69 6.30 7.51
N ASN A 147 16.42 7.01 6.64
CA ASN A 147 15.87 8.08 5.83
C ASN A 147 14.85 7.54 4.82
N THR A 148 13.83 8.35 4.58
CA THR A 148 12.79 8.11 3.58
C THR A 148 13.28 8.40 2.16
N TYR A 149 14.18 9.39 2.04
CA TYR A 149 14.70 9.88 0.77
C TYR A 149 16.22 9.81 0.78
N LEU A 150 16.80 9.40 -0.35
CA LEU A 150 18.23 9.54 -0.63
C LEU A 150 18.46 10.97 -1.11
N GLY A 151 18.63 11.93 -0.20
CA GLY A 151 18.83 13.35 -0.55
C GLY A 151 18.48 14.32 0.58
N SER A 152 18.26 15.59 0.21
CA SER A 152 18.01 16.71 1.14
C SER A 152 16.58 16.77 1.71
N ARG A 153 15.68 15.89 1.27
CA ARG A 153 14.29 15.92 1.70
C ARG A 153 14.13 15.27 3.07
N PHE A 154 13.54 16.01 4.01
CA PHE A 154 13.18 15.50 5.33
C PHE A 154 12.26 14.28 5.25
N GLY A 155 12.55 13.27 6.07
CA GLY A 155 11.67 12.15 6.33
C GLY A 155 12.43 10.90 6.75
N PHE A 156 11.84 10.13 7.66
CA PHE A 156 12.37 8.88 8.20
C PHE A 156 11.30 7.80 8.15
N ASN A 157 11.54 6.67 7.48
CA ASN A 157 10.60 5.56 7.32
C ASN A 157 11.06 4.27 8.01
N GLY A 158 12.12 4.33 8.82
CA GLY A 158 12.62 3.21 9.61
C GLY A 158 13.18 2.12 8.72
N LEU A 159 12.72 0.88 8.90
CA LEU A 159 13.14 -0.29 8.13
C LEU A 159 12.30 -0.55 6.87
N PHE A 160 11.20 0.17 6.66
CA PHE A 160 10.48 0.09 5.39
C PHE A 160 11.33 0.68 4.27
N VAL A 161 11.36 -0.02 3.12
CA VAL A 161 12.25 0.31 2.01
C VAL A 161 11.81 1.60 1.33
N THR A 162 10.53 1.69 0.96
CA THR A 162 10.02 2.83 0.19
C THR A 162 9.18 3.75 1.06
N SER A 163 9.12 5.02 0.65
CA SER A 163 8.24 6.03 1.25
C SER A 163 6.76 5.66 1.13
N ALA A 164 6.37 5.05 0.01
CA ALA A 164 5.00 4.57 -0.22
C ALA A 164 4.63 3.40 0.69
N THR A 165 5.49 2.37 0.80
CA THR A 165 5.24 1.24 1.72
C THR A 165 5.00 1.74 3.13
N SER A 166 5.89 2.59 3.65
CA SER A 166 5.74 3.16 4.98
C SER A 166 4.43 3.92 5.13
N SER A 167 4.13 4.84 4.20
CA SER A 167 2.92 5.66 4.27
C SER A 167 1.64 4.81 4.33
N TYR A 168 1.54 3.79 3.49
CA TYR A 168 0.37 2.91 3.44
C TYR A 168 0.31 1.96 4.64
N VAL A 169 1.43 1.39 5.06
CA VAL A 169 1.47 0.51 6.25
C VAL A 169 1.09 1.29 7.50
N TYR A 170 1.64 2.49 7.73
CA TYR A 170 1.23 3.34 8.85
C TYR A 170 -0.24 3.74 8.76
N SER A 171 -0.76 4.05 7.57
CA SER A 171 -2.19 4.34 7.38
C SER A 171 -3.08 3.17 7.78
N LEU A 172 -2.75 1.95 7.34
CA LEU A 172 -3.44 0.72 7.75
C LEU A 172 -3.35 0.50 9.26
N THR A 173 -2.18 0.74 9.86
CA THR A 173 -1.95 0.67 11.31
C THR A 173 -2.85 1.64 12.07
N LEU A 174 -3.00 2.88 11.60
CA LEU A 174 -3.88 3.84 12.26
C LEU A 174 -5.35 3.40 12.25
N ILE A 175 -5.85 2.86 11.13
CA ILE A 175 -7.21 2.29 11.06
C ILE A 175 -7.35 1.13 12.05
N TYR A 176 -6.35 0.25 12.11
CA TYR A 176 -6.33 -0.85 13.07
C TYR A 176 -6.34 -0.34 14.53
N LEU A 177 -5.51 0.66 14.86
CA LEU A 177 -5.38 1.18 16.23
C LEU A 177 -6.67 1.85 16.71
N ILE A 178 -7.37 2.62 15.86
CA ILE A 178 -8.66 3.22 16.24
C ILE A 178 -9.76 2.16 16.36
N ALA A 179 -9.77 1.16 15.47
CA ALA A 179 -10.73 0.05 15.55
C ALA A 179 -10.53 -0.78 16.83
N LYS A 180 -9.27 -1.00 17.25
CA LYS A 180 -8.92 -1.77 18.45
C LYS A 180 -9.07 -1.03 19.75
N TYR A 181 -8.44 0.14 19.86
CA TYR A 181 -8.34 0.86 21.12
C TYR A 181 -9.42 1.93 21.30
N LYS A 182 -10.15 2.27 20.24
CA LYS A 182 -11.28 3.21 20.30
C LYS A 182 -10.84 4.52 20.98
N ALA A 183 -11.64 5.02 21.95
CA ALA A 183 -11.33 6.22 22.72
C ALA A 183 -9.98 6.15 23.48
N THR A 184 -9.48 4.95 23.79
CA THR A 184 -8.23 4.76 24.55
C THR A 184 -6.96 4.78 23.69
N VAL A 185 -7.08 4.99 22.36
CA VAL A 185 -5.94 4.92 21.44
C VAL A 185 -4.81 5.88 21.84
N PHE A 186 -5.12 7.12 22.26
CA PHE A 186 -4.14 8.12 22.72
C PHE A 186 -3.70 7.96 24.18
N LYS A 187 -4.27 7.01 24.94
CA LYS A 187 -3.88 6.77 26.34
C LYS A 187 -2.72 5.77 26.45
N LYS A 188 -2.41 5.03 25.38
CA LYS A 188 -1.36 4.02 25.36
C LYS A 188 -0.07 4.57 24.77
N ILE A 189 1.00 4.54 25.55
CA ILE A 189 2.34 5.02 25.12
C ILE A 189 2.79 4.38 23.81
N PRO A 190 2.70 3.05 23.58
CA PRO A 190 3.07 2.46 22.29
C PRO A 190 2.34 3.05 21.09
N ASN A 191 1.04 3.35 21.24
CA ASN A 191 0.24 3.95 20.17
C ASN A 191 0.68 5.38 19.90
N LEU A 192 1.00 6.16 20.94
CA LEU A 192 1.51 7.52 20.79
C LEU A 192 2.86 7.54 20.06
N ILE A 193 3.73 6.56 20.30
CA ILE A 193 5.00 6.41 19.57
C ILE A 193 4.72 6.13 18.09
N ILE A 194 3.82 5.20 17.77
CA ILE A 194 3.45 4.87 16.37
C ILE A 194 2.78 6.06 15.66
N ILE A 195 1.86 6.77 16.32
CA ILE A 195 1.19 7.94 15.76
C ILE A 195 2.21 9.08 15.57
N GLY A 196 3.08 9.28 16.56
CA GLY A 196 4.14 10.31 16.55
C GLY A 196 5.13 10.11 15.41
N SER A 197 5.55 8.88 15.13
CA SER A 197 6.49 8.59 14.04
C SER A 197 5.90 8.91 12.66
N MET A 198 4.58 8.94 12.51
CA MET A 198 3.92 9.29 11.25
C MET A 198 4.16 10.76 10.84
N PHE A 199 4.36 11.66 11.81
CA PHE A 199 4.79 13.05 11.55
C PHE A 199 6.21 13.13 10.98
N CYS A 200 7.04 12.11 11.23
CA CYS A 200 8.43 12.07 10.82
C CYS A 200 8.63 11.43 9.45
N LEU A 201 7.59 10.88 8.80
CA LEU A 201 7.74 10.16 7.52
C LEU A 201 8.15 11.05 6.35
N GLY A 202 7.81 12.35 6.36
CA GLY A 202 8.14 13.27 5.26
C GLY A 202 7.31 13.08 3.99
N THR A 203 6.20 12.35 4.05
CA THR A 203 5.36 12.02 2.88
C THR A 203 4.01 12.74 2.91
N LYS A 204 3.57 13.27 1.75
CA LYS A 204 2.25 13.91 1.61
C LYS A 204 1.12 12.97 1.98
N VAL A 205 1.20 11.71 1.54
CA VAL A 205 0.21 10.66 1.81
C VAL A 205 0.09 10.40 3.31
N GLY A 206 1.22 10.27 4.01
CA GLY A 206 1.23 10.04 5.45
C GLY A 206 0.62 11.22 6.21
N TYR A 207 0.97 12.45 5.86
CA TYR A 207 0.43 13.64 6.52
C TYR A 207 -1.07 13.83 6.27
N LEU A 208 -1.52 13.65 5.02
CA LEU A 208 -2.93 13.71 4.68
C LEU A 208 -3.73 12.68 5.47
N PHE A 209 -3.27 11.42 5.48
CA PHE A 209 -3.98 10.35 6.17
C PHE A 209 -3.99 10.55 7.69
N LEU A 210 -2.89 11.01 8.28
CA LEU A 210 -2.79 11.33 9.70
C LEU A 210 -3.79 12.44 10.08
N GLY A 211 -3.89 13.49 9.26
CA GLY A 211 -4.89 14.56 9.47
C GLY A 211 -6.32 14.01 9.45
N CYS A 212 -6.66 13.16 8.47
CA CYS A 212 -7.96 12.51 8.40
C CYS A 212 -8.22 11.59 9.61
N PHE A 213 -7.22 10.82 10.05
CA PHE A 213 -7.30 9.99 11.26
C PHE A 213 -7.61 10.81 12.51
N LEU A 214 -6.88 11.92 12.71
CA LEU A 214 -7.13 12.83 13.84
C LEU A 214 -8.53 13.44 13.76
N GLY A 215 -8.95 13.89 12.58
CA GLY A 215 -10.30 14.42 12.35
C GLY A 215 -11.39 13.40 12.71
N VAL A 216 -11.25 12.15 12.26
CA VAL A 216 -12.18 11.06 12.59
C VAL A 216 -12.16 10.71 14.09
N TYR A 217 -10.98 10.70 14.73
CA TYR A 217 -10.89 10.46 16.17
C TYR A 217 -11.63 11.54 16.96
N ILE A 218 -11.39 12.81 16.63
CA ILE A 218 -12.05 13.94 17.30
C ILE A 218 -13.56 13.87 17.06
N TRP A 219 -13.99 13.62 15.81
CA TRP A 219 -15.41 13.48 15.45
C TRP A 219 -16.11 12.39 16.29
N LYS A 220 -15.47 11.24 16.47
CA LYS A 220 -16.10 10.09 17.12
C LYS A 220 -16.04 10.13 18.64
N TYR A 221 -14.92 10.55 19.22
CA TYR A 221 -14.62 10.30 20.63
C TYR A 221 -14.52 11.56 21.49
N THR A 222 -14.60 12.75 20.89
CA THR A 222 -14.67 14.01 21.65
C THR A 222 -16.07 14.60 21.60
N ARG A 223 -16.36 15.51 22.53
CA ARG A 223 -17.65 16.23 22.57
C ARG A 223 -17.65 17.50 21.69
N ILE A 224 -16.62 17.69 20.87
CA ILE A 224 -16.50 18.88 20.02
C ILE A 224 -17.55 18.77 18.91
N ASN A 225 -18.23 19.89 18.63
CA ASN A 225 -19.24 19.95 17.57
C ASN A 225 -18.60 19.61 16.21
N ASN A 226 -19.19 18.67 15.48
CA ASN A 226 -18.73 18.20 14.17
C ASN A 226 -18.52 19.34 13.16
N LYS A 227 -19.32 20.42 13.25
CA LYS A 227 -19.16 21.62 12.40
C LYS A 227 -17.86 22.35 12.71
N ILE A 228 -17.47 22.44 13.98
CA ILE A 228 -16.20 23.05 14.42
C ILE A 228 -15.02 22.19 13.98
N ILE A 229 -15.13 20.86 14.11
CA ILE A 229 -14.09 19.93 13.66
C ILE A 229 -13.89 20.05 12.14
N ALA A 230 -14.98 20.04 11.37
CA ALA A 230 -14.93 20.20 9.92
C ALA A 230 -14.31 21.56 9.53
N ALA A 231 -14.74 22.65 10.17
CA ALA A 231 -14.16 23.97 9.96
C ALA A 231 -12.66 24.01 10.30
N GLY A 232 -12.26 23.42 11.44
CA GLY A 232 -10.87 23.33 11.86
C GLY A 232 -9.99 22.53 10.90
N VAL A 233 -10.48 21.38 10.40
CA VAL A 233 -9.79 20.57 9.38
C VAL A 233 -9.66 21.35 8.07
N ILE A 234 -10.70 22.06 7.65
CA ILE A 234 -10.67 22.89 6.42
C ILE A 234 -9.66 24.03 6.57
N VAL A 235 -9.70 24.77 7.68
CA VAL A 235 -8.80 25.91 7.93
C VAL A 235 -7.35 25.42 8.05
N LEU A 236 -7.09 24.39 8.86
CA LEU A 236 -5.75 23.83 9.01
C LEU A 236 -5.24 23.25 7.69
N GLY A 237 -6.11 22.56 6.94
CA GLY A 237 -5.79 22.04 5.61
C GLY A 237 -5.45 23.14 4.62
N ALA A 238 -6.22 24.23 4.59
CA ALA A 238 -5.97 25.38 3.74
C ALA A 238 -4.67 26.11 4.11
N LEU A 239 -4.40 26.31 5.41
CA LEU A 239 -3.14 26.90 5.89
C LEU A 239 -1.94 26.02 5.52
N THR A 240 -2.06 24.71 5.73
CA THR A 240 -1.02 23.74 5.39
C THR A 240 -0.76 23.75 3.88
N ALA A 241 -1.83 23.70 3.07
CA ALA A 241 -1.72 23.79 1.62
C ALA A 241 -1.09 25.12 1.18
N TYR A 242 -1.47 26.24 1.79
CA TYR A 242 -0.87 27.53 1.51
C TYR A 242 0.64 27.54 1.79
N VAL A 243 1.05 27.07 2.97
CA VAL A 243 2.46 27.02 3.37
C VAL A 243 3.28 26.14 2.42
N PHE A 244 2.82 24.91 2.15
CA PHE A 244 3.55 23.96 1.31
C PHE A 244 3.57 24.34 -0.17
N PHE A 245 2.45 24.82 -0.72
CA PHE A 245 2.35 25.06 -2.16
C PHE A 245 2.69 26.50 -2.56
N PHE A 246 2.60 27.48 -1.66
CA PHE A 246 2.74 28.90 -2.01
C PHE A 246 3.85 29.64 -1.26
N LYS A 247 4.41 29.09 -0.18
CA LYS A 247 5.49 29.76 0.59
C LYS A 247 6.81 29.02 0.55
N PHE A 248 6.87 27.73 0.89
CA PHE A 248 8.14 27.06 1.16
C PHE A 248 8.31 25.71 0.46
N GLY A 249 9.56 25.41 0.15
CA GLY A 249 10.03 24.08 -0.25
C GLY A 249 9.75 23.71 -1.70
N ILE A 250 10.14 22.48 -2.03
CA ILE A 250 10.12 21.93 -3.40
C ILE A 250 8.75 22.02 -4.08
N PHE A 251 7.65 21.99 -3.32
CA PHE A 251 6.31 22.07 -3.92
C PHE A 251 5.96 23.48 -4.41
N ASN A 252 6.46 24.53 -3.77
CA ASN A 252 6.32 25.88 -4.29
C ASN A 252 7.16 26.08 -5.55
N GLU A 253 8.37 25.51 -5.58
CA GLU A 253 9.24 25.53 -6.77
C GLU A 253 8.56 24.85 -7.96
N ILE A 254 8.04 23.63 -7.78
CA ILE A 254 7.28 22.90 -8.81
C ILE A 254 6.06 23.70 -9.24
N ARG A 255 5.33 24.33 -8.28
CA ARG A 255 4.15 25.13 -8.62
C ARG A 255 4.51 26.33 -9.50
N LEU A 256 5.61 27.03 -9.19
CA LEU A 256 6.06 28.19 -9.96
C LEU A 256 6.52 27.80 -11.36
N LYS A 257 7.16 26.63 -11.50
CA LYS A 257 7.73 26.16 -12.76
C LYS A 257 6.70 25.47 -13.66
N ASP A 258 5.95 24.52 -13.11
CA ASP A 258 5.14 23.55 -13.86
C ASP A 258 3.64 23.60 -13.46
N GLY A 259 3.28 24.44 -12.48
CA GLY A 259 1.90 24.71 -12.09
C GLY A 259 1.40 23.91 -10.86
N LEU A 260 0.23 24.32 -10.35
CA LEU A 260 -0.33 23.77 -9.11
C LEU A 260 -0.67 22.28 -9.23
N VAL A 261 -1.18 21.83 -10.37
CA VAL A 261 -1.55 20.42 -10.61
C VAL A 261 -0.30 19.54 -10.52
N SER A 262 0.78 19.91 -11.22
CA SER A 262 2.07 19.21 -11.16
C SER A 262 2.64 19.17 -9.76
N SER A 263 2.54 20.27 -9.02
CA SER A 263 2.99 20.31 -7.63
C SER A 263 2.18 19.39 -6.72
N VAL A 264 0.84 19.38 -6.83
CA VAL A 264 -0.04 18.50 -6.05
C VAL A 264 0.21 17.04 -6.38
N MET A 265 0.17 16.69 -7.67
CA MET A 265 0.33 15.33 -8.18
C MET A 265 1.78 14.84 -8.18
N SER A 266 2.75 15.71 -7.86
CA SER A 266 4.18 15.43 -7.94
C SER A 266 4.56 14.85 -9.32
N TYR A 267 4.29 15.62 -10.37
CA TYR A 267 4.62 15.31 -11.76
C TYR A 267 3.87 14.13 -12.40
N ARG A 268 2.98 13.44 -11.69
CA ARG A 268 2.22 12.31 -12.27
C ARG A 268 1.29 12.69 -13.42
N ASN A 269 0.76 13.91 -13.41
CA ASN A 269 0.00 14.47 -14.53
C ASN A 269 0.88 14.66 -15.77
N GLU A 270 2.13 15.08 -15.60
CA GLU A 270 3.09 15.18 -16.71
C GLU A 270 3.45 13.79 -17.23
N LEU A 271 3.76 12.83 -16.34
CA LEU A 271 4.02 11.44 -16.75
C LEU A 271 2.84 10.84 -17.54
N LEU A 272 1.61 11.14 -17.15
CA LEU A 272 0.41 10.73 -17.86
C LEU A 272 0.37 11.32 -19.28
N ILE A 273 0.59 12.63 -19.43
CA ILE A 273 0.45 13.35 -20.70
C ILE A 273 1.65 13.09 -21.62
N GLU A 274 2.86 13.02 -21.08
CA GLU A 274 4.10 12.93 -21.86
C GLU A 274 4.50 11.49 -22.18
N ARG A 275 4.01 10.50 -21.41
CA ARG A 275 4.44 9.11 -21.57
C ARG A 275 3.29 8.14 -21.77
N THR A 276 2.34 8.12 -20.83
CA THR A 276 1.28 7.10 -20.84
C THR A 276 0.32 7.29 -22.01
N ILE A 277 -0.19 8.50 -22.23
CA ILE A 277 -1.14 8.79 -23.30
C ILE A 277 -0.50 8.60 -24.69
N PRO A 278 0.70 9.14 -24.99
CA PRO A 278 1.36 8.92 -26.28
C PRO A 278 1.59 7.44 -26.57
N TYR A 279 2.07 6.68 -25.57
CA TYR A 279 2.24 5.23 -25.73
C TYR A 279 0.92 4.53 -26.08
N ILE A 280 -0.18 4.88 -25.40
CA ILE A 280 -1.51 4.32 -25.71
C ILE A 280 -1.91 4.69 -27.15
N GLN A 281 -1.72 5.93 -27.57
CA GLN A 281 -2.09 6.38 -28.91
C GLN A 281 -1.28 5.69 -30.01
N GLU A 282 0.00 5.42 -29.77
CA GLU A 282 0.91 4.82 -30.74
C GLU A 282 0.80 3.30 -30.81
N HIS A 283 0.55 2.62 -29.67
CA HIS A 283 0.65 1.16 -29.57
C HIS A 283 -0.66 0.43 -29.30
N TRP A 284 -1.74 1.12 -28.88
CA TRP A 284 -3.00 0.44 -28.58
C TRP A 284 -3.91 0.38 -29.80
N THR A 285 -4.36 -0.84 -30.10
CA THR A 285 -5.52 -1.08 -30.95
C THR A 285 -6.82 -0.96 -30.14
N THR A 286 -7.97 -0.94 -30.81
CA THR A 286 -9.31 -1.03 -30.16
C THR A 286 -9.40 -2.19 -29.16
N PHE A 287 -8.69 -3.29 -29.43
CA PHE A 287 -8.64 -4.45 -28.55
C PHE A 287 -7.91 -4.16 -27.23
N ASN A 288 -6.81 -3.40 -27.27
CA ASN A 288 -6.07 -2.99 -26.08
C ASN A 288 -6.87 -2.02 -25.20
N TYR A 289 -7.75 -1.18 -25.75
CA TYR A 289 -8.64 -0.36 -24.91
C TYR A 289 -9.57 -1.21 -24.01
N MET A 290 -9.89 -2.44 -24.43
CA MET A 290 -10.69 -3.39 -23.65
C MET A 290 -9.87 -4.20 -22.65
N PHE A 291 -8.68 -4.67 -23.06
CA PHE A 291 -7.88 -5.67 -22.32
C PHE A 291 -6.51 -5.19 -21.82
N GLY A 292 -6.12 -3.97 -22.17
CA GLY A 292 -4.88 -3.32 -21.77
C GLY A 292 -3.70 -3.73 -22.63
N GLY A 293 -2.51 -3.35 -22.18
CA GLY A 293 -1.27 -3.70 -22.85
C GLY A 293 -0.14 -2.77 -22.43
N VAL A 294 0.96 -3.35 -21.97
CA VAL A 294 2.17 -2.60 -21.59
C VAL A 294 3.41 -3.37 -22.05
N SER A 295 4.23 -2.73 -22.88
CA SER A 295 5.53 -3.22 -23.36
C SER A 295 6.73 -2.48 -22.76
N ASP A 296 6.48 -1.35 -22.08
CA ASP A 296 7.49 -0.62 -21.32
C ASP A 296 6.88 -0.12 -20.00
N LEU A 297 7.55 -0.40 -18.88
CA LEU A 297 7.10 0.07 -17.55
C LEU A 297 7.45 1.54 -17.30
N ALA A 298 8.36 2.13 -18.07
CA ALA A 298 8.75 3.54 -17.93
C ALA A 298 7.65 4.50 -18.41
N THR A 299 6.67 4.01 -19.17
CA THR A 299 5.53 4.78 -19.67
C THR A 299 4.36 4.85 -18.70
N LYS A 300 4.47 4.28 -17.50
CA LYS A 300 3.43 4.37 -16.46
C LYS A 300 3.27 5.80 -15.94
N SER A 301 2.01 6.16 -15.64
CA SER A 301 1.65 7.48 -15.11
C SER A 301 1.99 7.62 -13.62
N GLN A 302 2.12 6.49 -12.92
CA GLN A 302 2.24 6.39 -11.46
C GLN A 302 0.98 6.87 -10.70
N ILE A 303 -0.15 7.02 -11.41
CA ILE A 303 -1.49 7.18 -10.84
C ILE A 303 -2.11 5.78 -10.83
N GLU A 304 -2.33 5.19 -9.66
CA GLU A 304 -2.75 3.78 -9.56
C GLU A 304 -4.03 3.52 -10.35
N PHE A 305 -4.99 4.46 -10.31
CA PHE A 305 -6.22 4.34 -11.07
C PHE A 305 -5.95 4.12 -12.55
N ILE A 306 -5.18 5.03 -13.17
CA ILE A 306 -4.85 4.94 -14.59
C ILE A 306 -3.98 3.72 -14.87
N ASP A 307 -2.99 3.43 -14.02
CA ASP A 307 -2.06 2.33 -14.23
C ASP A 307 -2.76 0.96 -14.19
N ILE A 308 -3.85 0.78 -13.42
CA ILE A 308 -4.66 -0.45 -13.45
C ILE A 308 -5.36 -0.61 -14.81
N PHE A 309 -5.97 0.46 -15.34
CA PHE A 309 -6.58 0.43 -16.67
C PHE A 309 -5.53 0.30 -17.78
N TYR A 310 -4.34 0.84 -17.58
CA TYR A 310 -3.23 0.69 -18.51
C TYR A 310 -2.78 -0.78 -18.62
N PHE A 311 -2.76 -1.52 -17.50
CA PHE A 311 -2.39 -2.94 -17.51
C PHE A 311 -3.49 -3.87 -18.04
N PHE A 312 -4.75 -3.56 -17.75
CA PHE A 312 -5.87 -4.50 -17.90
C PHE A 312 -6.99 -4.03 -18.85
N GLY A 313 -6.88 -2.81 -19.39
CA GLY A 313 -7.92 -2.18 -20.18
C GLY A 313 -9.18 -1.90 -19.37
N SER A 314 -10.23 -1.46 -20.06
CA SER A 314 -11.49 -1.09 -19.41
C SER A 314 -12.17 -2.27 -18.71
N ILE A 315 -12.22 -3.44 -19.36
CA ILE A 315 -12.89 -4.63 -18.82
C ILE A 315 -12.07 -5.22 -17.67
N GLY A 316 -10.78 -5.46 -17.91
CA GLY A 316 -9.92 -6.07 -16.90
C GLY A 316 -9.69 -5.12 -15.71
N GLY A 317 -9.64 -3.81 -15.92
CA GLY A 317 -9.51 -2.81 -14.85
C GLY A 317 -10.74 -2.77 -13.94
N LEU A 318 -11.95 -2.77 -14.50
CA LEU A 318 -13.19 -2.89 -13.70
C LEU A 318 -13.25 -4.24 -12.97
N LEU A 319 -12.89 -5.32 -13.64
CA LEU A 319 -12.80 -6.65 -13.05
C LEU A 319 -11.79 -6.68 -11.89
N TYR A 320 -10.63 -6.05 -12.04
CA TYR A 320 -9.60 -5.96 -11.00
C TYR A 320 -10.17 -5.35 -9.72
N TYR A 321 -10.79 -4.17 -9.83
CA TYR A 321 -11.39 -3.50 -8.67
C TYR A 321 -12.51 -4.33 -8.06
N TYR A 322 -13.39 -4.91 -8.88
CA TYR A 322 -14.45 -5.79 -8.37
C TYR A 322 -13.88 -6.98 -7.58
N VAL A 323 -12.88 -7.68 -8.11
CA VAL A 323 -12.25 -8.82 -7.45
C VAL A 323 -11.54 -8.40 -6.17
N PHE A 324 -10.79 -7.29 -6.21
CA PHE A 324 -10.10 -6.75 -5.04
C PHE A 324 -11.08 -6.40 -3.92
N PHE A 325 -12.11 -5.60 -4.22
CA PHE A 325 -13.09 -5.18 -3.21
C PHE A 325 -13.92 -6.34 -2.68
N LYS A 326 -14.31 -7.29 -3.54
CA LYS A 326 -15.00 -8.52 -3.11
C LYS A 326 -14.13 -9.37 -2.17
N ALA A 327 -12.82 -9.44 -2.44
CA ALA A 327 -11.90 -10.18 -1.58
C ALA A 327 -11.63 -9.47 -0.25
N PHE A 328 -11.62 -8.13 -0.25
CA PHE A 328 -11.32 -7.29 0.92
C PHE A 328 -12.53 -7.06 1.85
N LEU A 329 -13.67 -6.63 1.30
CA LEU A 329 -14.87 -6.23 2.05
C LEU A 329 -15.76 -7.43 2.37
N VAL A 330 -15.35 -8.23 3.36
CA VAL A 330 -16.09 -9.44 3.79
C VAL A 330 -17.13 -9.12 4.87
N VAL A 331 -17.03 -7.96 5.53
CA VAL A 331 -17.83 -7.61 6.71
C VAL A 331 -18.38 -6.20 6.66
N LYS A 332 -19.46 -5.96 7.43
CA LYS A 332 -20.04 -4.63 7.59
C LYS A 332 -19.10 -3.76 8.43
N LEU A 333 -18.63 -2.67 7.83
CA LEU A 333 -17.74 -1.73 8.48
C LEU A 333 -18.51 -0.73 9.31
N GLU A 334 -17.96 -0.40 10.49
CA GLU A 334 -18.40 0.78 11.22
C GLU A 334 -18.13 2.05 10.40
N ILE A 335 -19.04 3.03 10.42
CA ILE A 335 -18.98 4.24 9.59
C ILE A 335 -17.63 4.95 9.64
N TYR A 336 -17.01 5.07 10.82
CA TYR A 336 -15.74 5.77 10.98
C TYR A 336 -14.56 5.01 10.35
N ASN A 337 -14.56 3.67 10.46
CA ASN A 337 -13.57 2.83 9.77
C ASN A 337 -13.81 2.85 8.26
N ALA A 338 -15.08 2.88 7.83
CA ALA A 338 -15.45 3.01 6.42
C ALA A 338 -14.98 4.35 5.83
N VAL A 339 -15.11 5.46 6.56
CA VAL A 339 -14.61 6.78 6.15
C VAL A 339 -13.09 6.76 6.00
N LEU A 340 -12.35 6.24 6.98
CA LEU A 340 -10.88 6.14 6.88
C LEU A 340 -10.44 5.22 5.73
N LEU A 341 -11.09 4.08 5.53
CA LEU A 341 -10.82 3.20 4.41
C LEU A 341 -11.13 3.86 3.06
N SER A 342 -12.21 4.64 2.98
CA SER A 342 -12.57 5.38 1.77
C SER A 342 -11.52 6.44 1.44
N VAL A 343 -11.07 7.21 2.44
CA VAL A 343 -9.98 8.19 2.28
C VAL A 343 -8.70 7.49 1.85
N LEU A 344 -8.32 6.38 2.50
CA LEU A 344 -7.14 5.60 2.11
C LEU A 344 -7.24 5.18 0.64
N PHE A 345 -8.40 4.66 0.22
CA PHE A 345 -8.59 4.19 -1.15
C PHE A 345 -8.51 5.33 -2.17
N ILE A 346 -9.11 6.50 -1.89
CA ILE A 346 -8.97 7.69 -2.74
C ILE A 346 -7.49 8.06 -2.89
N ILE A 347 -6.72 8.03 -1.79
CA ILE A 347 -5.29 8.31 -1.84
C ILE A 347 -4.55 7.27 -2.67
N VAL A 348 -4.87 5.98 -2.50
CA VAL A 348 -4.30 4.89 -3.30
C VAL A 348 -4.51 5.13 -4.79
N LEU A 349 -5.74 5.47 -5.20
CA LEU A 349 -6.08 5.74 -6.60
C LEU A 349 -5.24 6.86 -7.22
N LEU A 350 -4.89 7.88 -6.44
CA LEU A 350 -4.19 9.08 -6.92
C LEU A 350 -2.66 9.01 -6.77
N ALA A 351 -2.16 8.42 -5.68
CA ALA A 351 -0.75 8.47 -5.31
C ALA A 351 0.09 7.28 -5.83
N GLY A 352 -0.55 6.21 -6.30
CA GLY A 352 0.17 5.08 -6.88
C GLY A 352 0.81 4.15 -5.85
N ASN A 353 1.40 3.08 -6.38
CA ASN A 353 2.26 2.10 -5.71
C ASN A 353 1.63 1.19 -4.64
N PHE A 354 0.35 1.33 -4.30
CA PHE A 354 -0.26 0.48 -3.26
C PHE A 354 -0.39 -0.97 -3.72
N PHE A 355 -0.94 -1.19 -4.92
CA PHE A 355 -1.06 -2.54 -5.48
C PHE A 355 0.27 -3.05 -6.05
N SER A 356 1.14 -2.14 -6.46
CA SER A 356 2.44 -2.48 -7.04
C SER A 356 3.50 -2.90 -6.01
N TYR A 357 3.26 -2.70 -4.70
CA TYR A 357 4.16 -3.15 -3.63
C TYR A 357 3.57 -4.31 -2.82
N PRO A 358 3.98 -5.57 -3.12
CA PRO A 358 3.50 -6.77 -2.43
C PRO A 358 3.62 -6.75 -0.90
N SER A 359 4.61 -6.02 -0.37
CA SER A 359 4.80 -5.90 1.09
C SER A 359 3.58 -5.31 1.80
N ILE A 360 2.83 -4.41 1.16
CA ILE A 360 1.66 -3.76 1.77
C ILE A 360 0.52 -4.77 1.97
N ALA A 361 0.45 -5.79 1.12
CA ALA A 361 -0.64 -6.76 1.12
C ALA A 361 -0.81 -7.51 2.45
N ILE A 362 0.29 -7.88 3.12
CA ILE A 362 0.19 -8.61 4.40
C ILE A 362 -0.37 -7.71 5.51
N TYR A 363 -0.04 -6.42 5.51
CA TYR A 363 -0.60 -5.45 6.46
C TYR A 363 -2.08 -5.18 6.17
N LEU A 364 -2.47 -5.18 4.89
CA LEU A 364 -3.87 -5.12 4.49
C LEU A 364 -4.66 -6.34 4.99
N VAL A 365 -4.06 -7.53 4.91
CA VAL A 365 -4.63 -8.75 5.49
C VAL A 365 -4.79 -8.61 7.00
N VAL A 366 -3.77 -8.13 7.72
CA VAL A 366 -3.87 -7.92 9.19
C VAL A 366 -5.05 -7.01 9.54
N LEU A 367 -5.19 -5.88 8.84
CA LEU A 367 -6.32 -4.97 9.05
C LEU A 367 -7.66 -5.67 8.77
N ARG A 368 -7.78 -6.36 7.64
CA ARG A 368 -9.00 -7.10 7.29
C ARG A 368 -9.35 -8.16 8.32
N GLU A 369 -8.37 -8.98 8.73
CA GLU A 369 -8.59 -10.01 9.75
C GLU A 369 -8.95 -9.41 11.10
N TYR A 370 -8.56 -8.17 11.41
CA TYR A 370 -9.02 -7.47 12.61
C TYR A 370 -10.46 -6.97 12.48
N LEU A 371 -10.84 -6.47 11.31
CA LEU A 371 -12.18 -5.93 11.04
C LEU A 371 -13.24 -7.02 10.89
N LYS A 372 -12.85 -8.24 10.48
CA LYS A 372 -13.70 -9.44 10.49
C LYS A 372 -14.11 -9.84 11.90
#